data_AF-A0A317XZR5-F1
#
_entry.id   AF-A0A317XZR5-F1
#
_cell.length_a   1.000
_cell.length_b   1.000
_cell.length_c   1.000
_cell.angle_alpha   90.00
_cell.angle_beta   90.00
_cell.angle_gamma   90.00
#
_symmetry.space_group_name_H-M   'P 1'
#
loop_
_entity.id
_entity.type
_entity.pdbx_description
1 polymer ?
#
loop_
_entity_poly.entity_id
_entity_poly.type
_entity_poly.pdbx_seq_one_letter_code
_entity_poly.pdbx_strand_id
1 'polypeptide(L)'
;MASPNAYSHIHTPIHPKAPTANLVSCKVLVSLIGQIAICGSFQVWAFWYTRRQPWYEPPEINPDELNVTNPENSAIFLISSFQYIIGSLVYSTGYPYRKPVYTNVWLMATVTLLLLFSIFALFTPSGLVFDLLGLVSFPRSFHLALFAAVVLNTLLCFVFESFLSNYVVKAVKAVQRLSRRSRRGKLRKHGSKMYKAVERNMQLDGEA
;
A
#
# COMPACT_ATOMS: atom_id res chain seq x y z
N MET A 1 -10.50 -22.68 53.84
CA MET A 1 -9.19 -22.03 53.63
C MET A 1 -9.12 -21.65 52.15
N ALA A 2 -9.58 -20.45 51.80
CA ALA A 2 -9.69 -20.02 50.41
C ALA A 2 -8.32 -19.50 49.94
N SER A 3 -7.79 -20.09 48.86
CA SER A 3 -6.59 -19.59 48.19
C SER A 3 -6.94 -18.30 47.45
N PRO A 4 -6.32 -17.15 47.78
CA PRO A 4 -6.43 -15.96 46.98
C PRO A 4 -5.43 -16.06 45.82
N ASN A 5 -5.87 -15.72 44.61
CA ASN A 5 -5.06 -15.46 43.41
C ASN A 5 -5.00 -16.56 42.33
N ALA A 6 -6.16 -17.10 41.93
CA ALA A 6 -6.29 -17.94 40.74
C ALA A 6 -6.81 -17.20 39.47
N TYR A 7 -6.80 -15.86 39.44
CA TYR A 7 -7.43 -15.08 38.34
C TYR A 7 -6.55 -13.98 37.72
N SER A 8 -5.22 -14.13 37.71
CA SER A 8 -4.40 -13.29 36.81
C SER A 8 -4.44 -13.89 35.40
N HIS A 9 -5.53 -13.62 34.69
CA HIS A 9 -5.63 -13.92 33.26
C HIS A 9 -4.39 -13.38 32.54
N ILE A 10 -3.80 -14.22 31.70
CA ILE A 10 -2.60 -13.98 30.89
C ILE A 10 -2.72 -12.60 30.21
N HIS A 11 -2.01 -11.60 30.72
CA HIS A 11 -1.90 -10.30 30.06
C HIS A 11 -1.14 -10.52 28.75
N THR A 12 -1.76 -10.20 27.62
CA THR A 12 -1.03 -10.11 26.34
C THR A 12 0.16 -9.18 26.54
N PRO A 13 1.40 -9.60 26.23
CA PRO A 13 2.58 -8.78 26.43
C PRO A 13 2.42 -7.47 25.65
N ILE A 14 2.39 -6.35 26.38
CA ILE A 14 2.25 -5.02 25.80
C ILE A 14 3.55 -4.69 25.07
N HIS A 15 3.45 -4.46 23.76
CA HIS A 15 4.63 -4.12 22.97
C HIS A 15 5.19 -2.75 23.41
N PRO A 16 6.50 -2.60 23.69
CA PRO A 16 7.08 -1.37 24.25
C PRO A 16 6.94 -0.13 23.37
N LYS A 17 6.75 -0.34 22.06
CA LYS A 17 6.57 0.73 21.07
C LYS A 17 5.09 1.11 20.99
N ALA A 18 4.75 2.37 21.24
CA ALA A 18 3.39 2.87 21.03
C ALA A 18 3.01 2.85 19.54
N PRO A 19 1.74 2.53 19.20
CA PRO A 19 1.25 2.62 17.83
C PRO A 19 1.37 4.06 17.33
N THR A 20 1.53 4.23 16.02
CA THR A 20 1.53 5.55 15.41
C THR A 20 0.18 6.21 15.66
N ALA A 21 0.17 7.33 16.39
CA ALA A 21 -1.05 8.10 16.70
C ALA A 21 -1.71 8.73 15.46
N ASN A 22 -0.99 8.79 14.34
CA ASN A 22 -1.50 9.31 13.08
C ASN A 22 -1.97 8.15 12.19
N LEU A 23 -3.27 8.19 11.83
CA LEU A 23 -3.90 7.26 10.89
C LEU A 23 -3.21 7.29 9.52
N VAL A 24 -2.70 8.45 9.12
CA VAL A 24 -1.95 8.67 7.88
C VAL A 24 -0.52 9.05 8.24
N SER A 25 0.39 8.08 8.21
CA SER A 25 1.83 8.36 8.32
C SER A 25 2.43 8.58 6.93
N CYS A 26 3.45 9.44 6.83
CA CYS A 26 4.15 9.68 5.56
C CYS A 26 4.66 8.37 4.92
N LYS A 27 5.08 7.40 5.74
CA LYS A 27 5.45 6.06 5.28
C LYS A 27 4.30 5.35 4.56
N VAL A 28 3.13 5.31 5.19
CA VAL A 28 1.95 4.60 4.67
C VAL A 28 1.45 5.29 3.41
N LEU A 29 1.45 6.63 3.38
CA LEU A 29 1.02 7.38 2.20
C LEU A 29 1.96 7.17 0.99
N VAL A 30 3.27 7.20 1.20
CA VAL A 30 4.26 6.95 0.14
C VAL A 30 4.15 5.51 -0.38
N SER A 31 3.95 4.54 0.52
CA SER A 31 3.67 3.15 0.14
C SER A 31 2.42 3.04 -0.72
N LEU A 32 1.32 3.65 -0.27
CA LEU A 32 0.04 3.64 -0.98
C LEU A 32 0.14 4.28 -2.36
N ILE A 33 0.75 5.46 -2.48
CA ILE A 33 0.92 6.16 -3.76
C ILE A 33 1.80 5.33 -4.71
N GLY A 34 2.89 4.74 -4.22
CA GLY A 34 3.76 3.90 -5.03
C GLY A 34 3.05 2.64 -5.55
N GLN A 35 2.29 1.97 -4.70
CA GLN A 35 1.45 0.83 -5.08
C GLN A 35 0.40 1.22 -6.12
N ILE A 36 -0.28 2.36 -5.93
CA ILE A 36 -1.26 2.89 -6.92
C ILE A 36 -0.57 3.15 -8.26
N ALA A 37 0.63 3.75 -8.26
CA ALA A 37 1.38 4.01 -9.48
C ALA A 37 1.80 2.72 -10.21
N ILE A 38 2.24 1.70 -9.46
CA ILE A 38 2.58 0.39 -10.04
C ILE A 38 1.33 -0.29 -10.60
N CYS A 39 0.22 -0.34 -9.85
CA CYS A 39 -1.02 -0.93 -10.35
C CYS A 39 -1.56 -0.18 -11.57
N GLY A 40 -1.53 1.15 -11.54
CA GLY A 40 -1.95 2.02 -12.63
C GLY A 40 -1.10 1.84 -13.88
N SER A 41 0.21 1.64 -13.77
CA SER A 41 1.06 1.39 -14.94
C SER A 41 0.71 0.07 -15.64
N PHE A 42 0.34 -0.97 -14.88
CA PHE A 42 -0.16 -2.23 -15.45
C PHE A 42 -1.54 -2.08 -16.10
N GLN A 43 -2.43 -1.26 -15.54
CA GLN A 43 -3.73 -0.95 -16.15
C GLN A 43 -3.55 -0.19 -17.47
N VAL A 44 -2.68 0.83 -17.50
CA VAL A 44 -2.33 1.57 -18.72
C VAL A 44 -1.66 0.63 -19.73
N TRP A 45 -0.73 -0.21 -19.30
CA TRP A 45 -0.13 -1.22 -20.17
C TRP A 45 -1.20 -2.13 -20.79
N ALA A 46 -2.15 -2.64 -19.99
CA ALA A 46 -3.20 -3.53 -20.49
C ALA A 46 -4.10 -2.84 -21.52
N PHE A 47 -4.45 -1.57 -21.28
CA PHE A 47 -5.19 -0.76 -22.23
C PHE A 47 -4.48 -0.69 -23.59
N TRP A 48 -3.21 -0.29 -23.59
CA TRP A 48 -2.41 -0.17 -24.82
C TRP A 48 -2.11 -1.53 -25.45
N TYR A 49 -1.87 -2.56 -24.64
CA TYR A 49 -1.55 -3.90 -25.10
C TYR A 49 -2.74 -4.54 -25.81
N THR A 50 -3.96 -4.31 -25.31
CA THR A 50 -5.22 -4.76 -25.93
C THR A 50 -5.38 -4.18 -27.33
N ARG A 51 -5.17 -2.87 -27.49
CA ARG A 51 -5.25 -2.17 -28.80
C ARG A 51 -4.24 -2.64 -29.84
N ARG A 52 -3.12 -3.22 -29.40
CA ARG A 52 -2.06 -3.73 -30.30
C ARG A 52 -2.31 -5.15 -30.78
N GLN A 53 -3.34 -5.82 -30.27
CA GLN A 53 -3.61 -7.19 -30.65
C GLN A 53 -4.23 -7.28 -32.05
N PRO A 54 -3.92 -8.34 -32.82
CA PRO A 54 -4.42 -8.49 -34.19
C PRO A 54 -5.92 -8.76 -34.28
N TRP A 55 -6.53 -9.23 -33.19
CA TRP A 55 -7.97 -9.49 -33.07
C TRP A 55 -8.75 -8.29 -32.52
N TYR A 56 -8.08 -7.18 -32.21
CA TYR A 56 -8.71 -6.02 -31.63
C TYR A 56 -9.54 -5.27 -32.67
N GLU A 57 -10.81 -5.06 -32.35
CA GLU A 57 -11.72 -4.22 -33.11
C GLU A 57 -12.03 -2.95 -32.30
N PRO A 58 -11.80 -1.75 -32.86
CA PRO A 58 -12.15 -0.51 -32.18
C PRO A 58 -13.67 -0.45 -31.91
N PRO A 59 -14.09 -0.06 -30.71
CA PRO A 59 -15.51 0.05 -30.40
C PRO A 59 -16.15 1.19 -31.21
N GLU A 60 -17.38 0.98 -31.67
CA GLU A 60 -18.19 2.01 -32.31
C GLU A 60 -18.59 3.07 -31.28
N ILE A 61 -18.28 4.34 -31.56
CA ILE A 61 -18.58 5.46 -30.66
C ILE A 61 -19.94 6.04 -31.07
N ASN A 62 -21.00 5.56 -30.42
CA ASN A 62 -22.34 6.11 -30.56
C ASN A 62 -22.59 7.13 -29.42
N PRO A 63 -22.82 8.42 -29.71
CA PRO A 63 -23.05 9.42 -28.67
C PRO A 63 -24.37 9.22 -27.90
N ASP A 64 -25.30 8.46 -28.46
CA ASP A 64 -26.63 8.19 -27.88
C ASP A 64 -26.70 6.88 -27.09
N GLU A 65 -25.66 6.02 -27.16
CA GLU A 65 -25.62 4.72 -26.48
C GLU A 65 -24.35 4.56 -25.64
N LEU A 66 -24.52 4.20 -24.36
CA LEU A 66 -23.41 3.88 -23.46
C LEU A 66 -22.91 2.46 -23.72
N ASN A 67 -21.93 2.30 -24.60
CA ASN A 67 -21.26 1.02 -24.78
C ASN A 67 -20.25 0.76 -23.64
N VAL A 68 -20.70 0.00 -22.64
CA VAL A 68 -19.88 -0.44 -21.49
C VAL A 68 -19.03 -1.68 -21.81
N THR A 69 -19.35 -2.38 -22.89
CA THR A 69 -18.76 -3.67 -23.26
C THR A 69 -17.67 -3.47 -24.30
N ASN A 70 -16.47 -3.17 -23.82
CA ASN A 70 -15.30 -2.92 -24.67
C ASN A 70 -14.13 -3.85 -24.30
N PRO A 71 -13.33 -4.32 -25.27
CA PRO A 71 -12.15 -5.15 -25.02
C PRO A 71 -11.20 -4.56 -23.98
N GLU A 72 -10.98 -3.24 -24.04
CA GLU A 72 -10.15 -2.49 -23.11
C GLU A 72 -10.69 -2.53 -21.68
N ASN A 73 -12.00 -2.33 -21.54
CA ASN A 73 -12.67 -2.30 -20.26
C ASN A 73 -12.60 -3.68 -19.60
N SER A 74 -12.90 -4.74 -20.35
CA SER A 74 -12.82 -6.12 -19.85
C SER A 74 -11.39 -6.49 -19.44
N ALA A 75 -10.36 -6.11 -20.21
CA ALA A 75 -8.97 -6.37 -19.86
C ALA A 75 -8.53 -5.63 -18.57
N ILE A 76 -8.90 -4.35 -18.43
CA ILE A 76 -8.62 -3.55 -17.23
C ILE A 76 -9.40 -4.11 -16.03
N PHE A 77 -10.67 -4.47 -16.21
CA PHE A 77 -11.50 -5.06 -15.17
C PHE A 77 -10.87 -6.35 -14.64
N LEU A 78 -10.45 -7.24 -15.53
CA LEU A 78 -9.81 -8.50 -15.14
C LEU A 78 -8.55 -8.24 -14.31
N ILE A 79 -7.62 -7.40 -14.78
CA ILE A 79 -6.40 -7.09 -14.02
C ILE A 79 -6.71 -6.40 -12.69
N SER A 80 -7.59 -5.39 -12.69
CA SER A 80 -7.90 -4.61 -11.49
C SER A 80 -8.61 -5.46 -10.43
N SER A 81 -9.44 -6.43 -10.83
CA SER A 81 -10.07 -7.38 -9.89
C SER A 81 -9.04 -8.12 -9.04
N PHE A 82 -7.96 -8.64 -9.66
CA PHE A 82 -6.85 -9.26 -8.93
C PHE A 82 -6.09 -8.25 -8.08
N GLN A 83 -5.81 -7.05 -8.62
CA GLN A 83 -5.10 -6.00 -7.90
C GLN A 83 -5.82 -5.59 -6.61
N TYR A 84 -7.15 -5.48 -6.63
CA TYR A 84 -7.94 -5.15 -5.44
C TYR A 84 -7.88 -6.25 -4.38
N ILE A 85 -7.99 -7.51 -4.80
CA ILE A 85 -7.90 -8.66 -3.89
C ILE A 85 -6.51 -8.75 -3.26
N ILE A 86 -5.45 -8.70 -4.07
CA ILE A 86 -4.06 -8.75 -3.59
C ILE A 86 -3.73 -7.53 -2.73
N GLY A 87 -4.17 -6.34 -3.13
CA GLY A 87 -4.00 -5.11 -2.36
C GLY A 87 -4.60 -5.24 -0.96
N SER A 88 -5.78 -5.85 -0.84
CA SER A 88 -6.42 -6.07 0.46
C SER A 88 -5.56 -6.95 1.39
N LEU A 89 -4.88 -7.98 0.86
CA LEU A 89 -3.98 -8.84 1.63
C LEU A 89 -2.72 -8.09 2.08
N VAL A 90 -2.11 -7.34 1.15
CA VAL A 90 -0.87 -6.59 1.42
C VAL A 90 -1.12 -5.56 2.52
N TYR A 91 -2.20 -4.78 2.44
CA TYR A 91 -2.53 -3.76 3.44
C TYR A 91 -3.09 -4.30 4.76
N SER A 92 -3.57 -5.55 4.78
CA SER A 92 -4.03 -6.19 6.03
C SER A 92 -2.86 -6.60 6.94
N THR A 93 -1.63 -6.64 6.42
CA THR A 93 -0.44 -7.03 7.18
C THR A 93 0.02 -5.86 8.08
N GLY A 94 -0.06 -6.02 9.40
CA GLY A 94 0.14 -4.93 10.37
C GLY A 94 1.04 -5.25 11.56
N TYR A 95 2.15 -5.99 11.35
CA TYR A 95 3.14 -6.23 12.42
C TYR A 95 3.73 -4.90 12.93
N PRO A 96 3.93 -4.68 14.25
CA PRO A 96 3.78 -5.61 15.38
C PRO A 96 2.42 -5.57 16.11
N TYR A 97 1.51 -4.68 15.72
CA TYR A 97 0.26 -4.43 16.47
C TYR A 97 -0.91 -5.33 16.06
N ARG A 98 -0.82 -6.01 14.92
CA ARG A 98 -1.85 -6.94 14.43
C ARG A 98 -1.27 -8.35 14.28
N LYS A 99 -2.09 -9.34 14.62
CA LYS A 99 -1.85 -10.75 14.29
C LYS A 99 -1.73 -10.90 12.76
N PRO A 100 -1.00 -11.92 12.28
CA PRO A 100 -0.89 -12.15 10.84
C PRO A 100 -2.26 -12.47 10.23
N VAL A 101 -2.42 -12.09 8.97
CA VAL A 101 -3.72 -12.06 8.25
C VAL A 101 -4.40 -13.44 8.25
N TYR A 102 -3.62 -14.53 8.20
CA TYR A 102 -4.14 -15.90 8.21
C TYR A 102 -4.91 -16.29 9.47
N THR A 103 -4.79 -15.53 10.56
CA THR A 103 -5.58 -15.77 11.78
C THR A 103 -7.05 -15.38 11.64
N ASN A 104 -7.38 -14.51 10.67
CA ASN A 104 -8.75 -14.13 10.38
C ASN A 104 -9.33 -15.06 9.29
N VAL A 105 -9.99 -16.13 9.74
CA VAL A 105 -10.56 -17.16 8.85
C VAL A 105 -11.57 -16.57 7.86
N TRP A 106 -12.41 -15.63 8.29
CA TRP A 106 -13.40 -15.00 7.42
C TRP A 106 -12.77 -14.19 6.29
N LEU A 107 -11.76 -13.39 6.61
CA LEU A 107 -11.01 -12.63 5.60
C LEU A 107 -10.27 -13.56 4.63
N MET A 108 -9.65 -14.61 5.14
CA MET A 108 -8.96 -15.57 4.27
C MET A 108 -9.94 -16.33 3.38
N ALA A 109 -11.12 -16.69 3.89
CA ALA A 109 -12.16 -17.37 3.12
C ALA A 109 -12.68 -16.46 2.00
N THR A 110 -12.99 -15.18 2.29
CA THR A 110 -13.48 -14.25 1.27
C THR A 110 -12.42 -13.95 0.22
N VAL A 111 -11.18 -13.70 0.61
CA VAL A 111 -10.08 -13.47 -0.33
C VAL A 111 -9.84 -14.70 -1.21
N THR A 112 -9.84 -15.90 -0.63
CA THR A 112 -9.64 -17.14 -1.39
C THR A 112 -10.78 -17.36 -2.38
N LEU A 113 -12.03 -17.17 -1.94
CA LEU A 113 -13.21 -17.28 -2.81
C LEU A 113 -13.17 -16.26 -3.95
N LEU A 114 -12.86 -15.00 -3.66
CA LEU A 114 -12.76 -13.94 -4.67
C LEU A 114 -11.61 -14.22 -5.63
N LEU A 115 -10.48 -14.73 -5.17
CA LEU A 115 -9.34 -15.07 -6.03
C LEU A 115 -9.67 -16.24 -6.96
N LEU A 116 -10.32 -17.28 -6.45
CA LEU A 116 -10.81 -18.39 -7.27
C LEU A 116 -11.86 -17.92 -8.28
N PHE A 117 -12.77 -17.03 -7.87
CA PHE A 117 -13.76 -16.43 -8.76
C PHE A 117 -13.11 -15.57 -9.84
N SER A 118 -12.11 -14.75 -9.52
CA SER A 118 -11.37 -13.95 -10.51
C SER A 118 -10.59 -14.84 -11.48
N ILE A 119 -9.98 -15.94 -11.02
CA ILE A 119 -9.34 -16.93 -11.92
C ILE A 119 -10.39 -17.57 -12.83
N PHE A 120 -11.53 -17.97 -12.29
CA PHE A 120 -12.63 -18.51 -13.06
C PHE A 120 -13.13 -17.51 -14.11
N ALA A 121 -13.37 -16.25 -13.73
CA ALA A 121 -13.80 -15.19 -14.64
C ALA A 121 -12.75 -14.89 -15.73
N LEU A 122 -11.45 -14.98 -15.40
CA LEU A 122 -10.36 -14.78 -16.36
C LEU A 122 -10.31 -15.86 -17.46
N PHE A 123 -10.69 -17.11 -17.16
CA PHE A 123 -10.61 -18.20 -18.14
C PHE A 123 -11.96 -18.61 -18.75
N THR A 124 -13.05 -17.97 -18.33
CA THR A 124 -14.40 -18.28 -18.82
C THR A 124 -14.69 -17.49 -20.11
N PRO A 125 -14.89 -18.16 -21.25
CA PRO A 125 -15.14 -17.48 -22.53
C PRO A 125 -16.63 -17.14 -22.77
N SER A 126 -17.56 -17.74 -22.01
CA SER A 126 -19.01 -17.53 -22.17
C SER A 126 -19.80 -17.94 -20.93
N GLY A 127 -21.00 -17.38 -20.75
CA GLY A 127 -21.98 -17.77 -19.73
C GLY A 127 -22.59 -16.60 -18.94
N LEU A 128 -23.47 -16.91 -17.98
CA LEU A 128 -24.19 -15.89 -17.21
C LEU A 128 -23.27 -14.92 -16.48
N VAL A 129 -22.16 -15.41 -15.92
CA VAL A 129 -21.17 -14.58 -15.22
C VAL A 129 -20.44 -13.65 -16.20
N PHE A 130 -20.20 -14.13 -17.42
CA PHE A 130 -19.54 -13.37 -18.48
C PHE A 130 -20.42 -12.20 -18.94
N ASP A 131 -21.71 -12.46 -19.14
CA ASP A 131 -22.69 -11.45 -19.53
C ASP A 131 -22.96 -10.45 -18.39
N LEU A 132 -23.08 -10.93 -17.14
CA LEU A 132 -23.28 -10.09 -15.96
C LEU A 132 -22.10 -9.12 -15.74
N LEU A 133 -20.87 -9.58 -16.03
CA LEU A 133 -19.66 -8.78 -15.90
C LEU A 133 -19.37 -7.92 -17.14
N GLY A 134 -20.17 -8.04 -18.22
CA GLY A 134 -19.95 -7.30 -19.47
C GLY A 134 -18.58 -7.60 -20.10
N LEU A 135 -18.15 -8.86 -20.04
CA LEU A 135 -16.84 -9.26 -20.56
C LEU A 135 -16.88 -9.43 -22.08
N VAL A 136 -15.73 -9.24 -22.72
CA VAL A 136 -15.51 -9.53 -24.14
C VAL A 136 -14.64 -10.77 -24.27
N SER A 137 -14.91 -11.59 -25.28
CA SER A 137 -14.25 -12.88 -25.45
C SER A 137 -12.86 -12.67 -26.04
N PHE A 138 -11.84 -13.27 -25.42
CA PHE A 138 -10.45 -13.15 -25.88
C PHE A 138 -9.85 -14.49 -26.31
N PRO A 139 -8.83 -14.51 -27.18
CA PRO A 139 -8.08 -15.71 -27.44
C PRO A 139 -7.32 -16.18 -26.18
N ARG A 140 -7.11 -17.49 -26.05
CA ARG A 140 -6.42 -18.08 -24.89
C ARG A 140 -5.02 -17.52 -24.64
N SER A 141 -4.30 -17.14 -25.70
CA SER A 141 -2.98 -16.49 -25.60
C SER A 141 -3.04 -15.17 -24.83
N PHE A 142 -4.10 -14.40 -25.01
CA PHE A 142 -4.28 -13.12 -24.34
C PHE A 142 -4.63 -13.30 -22.86
N HIS A 143 -5.48 -14.28 -22.53
CA HIS A 143 -5.78 -14.64 -21.14
C HIS A 143 -4.51 -15.00 -20.36
N LEU A 144 -3.61 -15.78 -20.95
CA LEU A 144 -2.32 -16.11 -20.34
C LEU A 144 -1.41 -14.87 -20.17
N ALA A 145 -1.42 -13.95 -21.14
CA ALA A 145 -0.67 -12.70 -21.04
C ALA A 145 -1.19 -11.81 -19.89
N LEU A 146 -2.52 -11.68 -19.74
CA LEU A 146 -3.13 -10.96 -18.62
C LEU A 146 -2.79 -11.62 -17.28
N PHE A 147 -2.87 -12.95 -17.19
CA PHE A 147 -2.49 -13.68 -15.98
C PHE A 147 -1.02 -13.46 -15.62
N ALA A 148 -0.11 -13.55 -16.58
CA ALA A 148 1.30 -13.27 -16.39
C ALA A 148 1.54 -11.83 -15.91
N ALA A 149 0.80 -10.87 -16.45
CA ALA A 149 0.86 -9.47 -16.02
C ALA A 149 0.39 -9.29 -14.56
N VAL A 150 -0.67 -9.98 -14.14
CA VAL A 150 -1.13 -9.98 -12.74
C VAL A 150 -0.08 -10.56 -11.79
N VAL A 151 0.53 -11.69 -12.17
CA VAL A 151 1.61 -12.30 -11.38
C VAL A 151 2.80 -11.35 -11.27
N LEU A 152 3.23 -10.76 -12.39
CA LEU A 152 4.34 -9.82 -12.41
C LEU A 152 4.02 -8.55 -11.60
N ASN A 153 2.81 -8.01 -11.72
CA ASN A 153 2.34 -6.87 -10.93
C ASN A 153 2.41 -7.18 -9.42
N THR A 154 1.93 -8.36 -9.01
CA THR A 154 1.97 -8.80 -7.62
C THR A 154 3.41 -8.90 -7.09
N LEU A 155 4.31 -9.48 -7.88
CA LEU A 155 5.73 -9.58 -7.54
C LEU A 155 6.37 -8.20 -7.39
N LEU A 156 6.11 -7.29 -8.34
CA LEU A 156 6.64 -5.93 -8.29
C LEU A 156 6.11 -5.14 -7.10
N CYS A 157 4.83 -5.25 -6.78
CA CYS A 157 4.25 -4.63 -5.58
C CYS A 157 4.90 -5.15 -4.29
N PHE A 158 5.15 -6.46 -4.20
CA PHE A 158 5.83 -7.07 -3.04
C PHE A 158 7.29 -6.62 -2.92
N VAL A 159 8.02 -6.60 -4.03
CA VAL A 159 9.40 -6.12 -4.10
C VAL A 159 9.48 -4.63 -3.73
N PHE A 160 8.58 -3.81 -4.28
CA PHE A 160 8.50 -2.39 -3.97
C PHE A 160 8.27 -2.14 -2.48
N GLU A 161 7.33 -2.84 -1.86
CA GLU A 161 7.06 -2.69 -0.41
C GLU A 161 8.27 -3.09 0.43
N SER A 162 8.96 -4.18 0.04
CA SER A 162 10.18 -4.64 0.69
C SER A 162 11.30 -3.60 0.59
N PHE A 163 11.53 -3.02 -0.58
CA PHE A 163 12.52 -1.96 -0.77
C PHE A 163 12.15 -0.70 0.01
N LEU A 164 10.89 -0.24 -0.11
CA LEU A 164 10.41 0.98 0.54
C LEU A 164 10.58 0.91 2.06
N SER A 165 10.35 -0.26 2.66
CA SER A 165 10.56 -0.47 4.09
C SER A 165 11.98 -0.08 4.54
N ASN A 166 13.00 -0.45 3.75
CA ASN A 166 14.41 -0.15 4.01
C ASN A 166 14.74 1.32 3.77
N TYR A 167 14.22 1.91 2.68
CA TYR A 167 14.43 3.34 2.38
C TYR A 167 13.82 4.25 3.43
N VAL A 168 12.60 3.95 3.87
CA VAL A 168 11.90 4.76 4.88
C VAL A 168 12.64 4.72 6.22
N VAL A 169 13.17 3.56 6.64
CA VAL A 169 13.98 3.47 7.87
C VAL A 169 15.22 4.35 7.76
N LYS A 170 15.90 4.37 6.61
CA LYS A 170 17.07 5.24 6.37
C LYS A 170 16.67 6.72 6.38
N ALA A 171 15.59 7.10 5.71
CA ALA A 171 15.09 8.47 5.65
C ALA A 171 14.68 9.00 7.03
N VAL A 172 13.93 8.21 7.82
CA VAL A 172 13.54 8.57 9.19
C VAL A 172 14.79 8.75 10.06
N LYS A 173 15.79 7.87 9.98
CA LYS A 173 17.06 8.03 10.70
C LYS A 173 17.81 9.29 10.26
N ALA A 174 17.82 9.63 8.97
CA ALA A 174 18.45 10.84 8.45
C ALA A 174 17.76 12.11 8.97
N VAL A 175 16.43 12.18 8.90
CA VAL A 175 15.63 13.30 9.41
C VAL A 175 15.80 13.44 10.93
N GLN A 176 15.81 12.33 11.68
CA GLN A 176 16.03 12.37 13.13
C GLN A 176 17.43 12.88 13.49
N ARG A 177 18.46 12.50 12.71
CA ARG A 177 19.83 13.02 12.86
C ARG A 177 19.89 14.53 12.57
N LEU A 178 19.23 14.99 11.50
CA LEU A 178 19.18 16.41 11.13
C LEU A 178 18.41 17.24 12.17
N SER A 179 17.27 16.75 12.63
CA SER A 179 16.47 17.40 13.67
C SER A 179 17.23 17.49 15.01
N ARG A 180 17.92 16.42 15.41
CA ARG A 180 18.80 16.43 16.60
C ARG A 180 19.98 17.39 16.44
N ARG A 181 20.61 17.47 15.26
CA ARG A 181 21.68 18.44 14.97
C ARG A 181 21.16 19.88 15.02
N SER A 182 19.99 20.14 14.46
CA SER A 182 19.35 21.46 14.47
C SER A 182 18.95 21.89 15.89
N ARG A 183 18.38 21.00 16.71
CA ARG A 183 18.09 21.26 18.14
C ARG A 183 19.35 21.50 18.96
N ARG A 184 20.41 20.69 18.80
CA ARG A 184 21.71 20.93 19.45
C ARG A 184 22.34 22.26 19.01
N GLY A 185 22.23 22.61 17.73
CA GLY A 185 22.72 23.88 17.19
C GLY A 185 21.98 25.09 17.77
N LYS A 186 20.65 25.01 17.88
CA LYS A 186 19.83 26.06 18.54
C LYS A 186 20.16 26.21 20.02
N LEU A 187 20.27 25.10 20.76
CA LEU A 187 20.61 25.13 22.19
C LEU A 187 22.02 25.73 22.43
N ARG A 188 23.01 25.34 21.62
CA ARG A 188 24.38 25.87 21.72
C ARG A 188 24.46 27.36 21.37
N LYS A 189 23.71 27.82 20.34
CA LYS A 189 23.58 29.25 20.03
C LYS A 189 22.88 30.03 21.14
N HIS A 190 21.88 29.44 21.80
CA HIS A 190 21.17 30.10 22.90
C HIS A 190 22.05 30.23 24.15
N GLY A 191 22.77 29.16 24.53
CA GLY A 191 23.72 29.19 25.65
C GLY A 191 24.87 30.18 25.45
N SER A 192 25.43 30.28 24.23
CA SER A 192 26.46 31.28 23.92
C SER A 192 25.96 32.71 24.04
N LYS A 193 24.71 32.99 23.67
CA LYS A 193 24.10 34.32 23.84
C LYS A 193 23.85 34.66 25.31
N MET A 194 23.42 33.69 26.12
CA MET A 194 23.30 33.87 27.57
C MET A 194 24.65 34.15 28.23
N TYR A 195 25.68 33.38 27.89
CA TYR A 195 27.02 33.59 28.45
C TYR A 195 27.55 35.00 28.16
N LYS A 196 27.44 35.47 26.91
CA LYS A 196 27.84 36.83 26.52
C LYS A 196 27.02 37.93 27.20
N ALA A 197 25.76 37.66 27.55
CA ALA A 197 24.92 38.62 28.27
C ALA A 197 25.33 38.72 29.76
N VAL A 198 25.66 37.60 30.39
CA VAL A 198 26.16 37.56 31.78
C VAL A 198 27.52 38.25 31.90
N GLU A 199 28.45 37.97 30.98
CA GLU A 199 29.77 38.62 30.93
C GLU A 199 29.65 40.15 30.79
N ARG A 200 28.75 40.64 29.93
CA ARG A 200 28.49 42.08 29.77
C ARG A 200 27.93 42.72 31.04
N ASN A 201 27.04 42.04 31.77
CA ASN A 201 26.51 42.54 33.04
C ASN A 201 27.61 42.61 34.12
N MET A 202 28.48 41.61 34.21
CA MET A 202 29.61 41.62 35.16
C MET A 202 30.60 42.76 34.90
N GLN A 203 30.80 43.14 33.64
CA GLN A 203 31.64 44.29 33.27
C GLN A 203 31.02 45.62 33.67
N LEU A 204 29.68 45.74 33.63
CA LEU A 204 28.97 46.97 34.02
C LEU A 204 28.94 47.17 35.53
N ASP A 205 28.83 46.10 36.31
CA ASP A 205 28.86 46.16 37.79
C ASP A 205 30.27 46.41 38.36
N GLY A 206 31.33 46.15 37.58
CA GLY A 206 32.72 46.40 37.97
C GLY A 206 33.21 47.83 37.71
N GLU A 207 32.45 48.65 37.00
CA GLU A 207 32.76 50.05 36.68
C GLU A 207 31.91 51.07 37.46
N ALA A 208 31.12 50.61 38.45
CA ALA A 208 30.34 51.44 39.39
C ALA A 208 30.99 51.45 40.78
#